data_AF-A0A519VNV2-F1
#
_entry.id   AF-A0A519VNV2-F1
#
_cell.length_a   1.000
_cell.length_b   1.000
_cell.length_c   1.000
_cell.angle_alpha   90.00
_cell.angle_beta   90.00
_cell.angle_gamma   90.00
#
_symmetry.space_group_name_H-M   'P 1'
#
loop_
_entity.id
_entity.type
_entity.pdbx_description
1 polymer ?
#
loop_
_entity_poly.entity_id
_entity_poly.type
_entity_poly.pdbx_seq_one_letter_code
_entity_poly.pdbx_strand_id
1 'polypeptide(L)'
;STISGKVLDLSTKRPIFQAKIKLLSTIDNNDTIDLKMNTYHESIETIIDSTESDKDGSFNFFNVRPKRYFMSCNFTMSVKGTKAESFLEDVGRFEIDSNVIIRPGQTYKHTFNLLVTCPYDKTKDQAYCPKCKKSNKLLTEVIKPFWQLVQKRKWATTMFFIRYQDPDYHLRVRFRIDTTKIDQLIRAWTKLIQKYQEAGLVHSVQIATYFPEIERYTPELIEAYEQLFAADSALVLDWLTTEQPSTADSRYRFAIASVQAVLDDFNWSLQARVNLFQRLQQSFLNEQTANRVRIRSQLNALYRTHNTLYFTPEKTLTPLIDYRSKQTIEQCSSIEIYLK
;
A
#
# COMPACT_ATOMS: atom_id res chain seq x y z
N SER A 1 29.28 -3.27 -18.30
CA SER A 1 29.21 -1.90 -17.73
C SER A 1 29.44 -1.97 -16.24
N THR A 2 29.79 -0.84 -15.61
CA THR A 2 29.90 -0.72 -14.16
C THR A 2 28.63 -0.05 -13.64
N ILE A 3 28.04 -0.58 -12.56
CA ILE A 3 27.00 0.11 -11.81
C ILE A 3 27.63 0.58 -10.51
N SER A 4 27.62 1.90 -10.28
CA SER A 4 28.20 2.51 -9.08
C SER A 4 27.18 3.41 -8.40
N GLY A 5 27.23 3.48 -7.07
CA GLY A 5 26.35 4.36 -6.31
C GLY A 5 26.90 4.68 -4.93
N LYS A 6 26.12 5.41 -4.13
CA LYS A 6 26.42 5.69 -2.72
C LYS A 6 25.23 5.36 -1.83
N VAL A 7 25.49 4.67 -0.73
CA VAL A 7 24.53 4.44 0.35
C VAL A 7 24.76 5.51 1.42
N LEU A 8 23.78 6.38 1.57
CA LEU A 8 23.79 7.47 2.55
C LEU A 8 22.63 7.31 3.51
N ASP A 9 22.86 7.64 4.78
CA ASP A 9 21.81 7.87 5.76
C ASP A 9 21.01 9.07 5.30
N LEU A 10 19.75 8.82 4.95
CA LEU A 10 18.85 9.87 4.46
C LEU A 10 18.75 11.03 5.44
N SER A 11 18.80 10.75 6.75
CA SER A 11 18.61 11.74 7.81
C SER A 11 19.83 12.64 8.04
N THR A 12 21.04 12.11 7.92
CA THR A 12 22.28 12.85 8.22
C THR A 12 23.09 13.19 6.97
N LYS A 13 22.70 12.64 5.80
CA LYS A 13 23.48 12.60 4.56
C LYS A 13 24.87 12.00 4.75
N ARG A 14 25.12 11.32 5.86
CA ARG A 14 26.41 10.66 6.12
C ARG A 14 26.45 9.32 5.39
N PRO A 15 27.62 8.91 4.93
CA PRO A 15 27.83 7.56 4.42
C PRO A 15 27.41 6.47 5.39
N ILE A 16 26.83 5.40 4.85
CA ILE A 16 26.60 4.16 5.57
C ILE A 16 27.67 3.18 5.13
N PHE A 17 28.50 2.76 6.09
CA PHE A 17 29.54 1.76 5.90
C PHE A 17 28.95 0.35 6.08
N GLN A 18 29.42 -0.62 5.28
CA GLN A 18 29.00 -2.04 5.35
C GLN A 18 27.49 -2.26 5.13
N ALA A 19 26.84 -1.39 4.37
CA ALA A 19 25.52 -1.71 3.84
C ALA A 19 25.69 -2.84 2.81
N LYS A 20 24.91 -3.91 2.92
CA LYS A 20 24.90 -5.03 1.96
C LYS A 20 23.99 -4.70 0.79
N ILE A 21 24.58 -4.51 -0.38
CA ILE A 21 23.87 -4.22 -1.62
C ILE A 21 23.83 -5.48 -2.48
N LYS A 22 22.65 -5.85 -2.97
CA LYS A 22 22.42 -6.99 -3.86
C LYS A 22 21.88 -6.50 -5.19
N LEU A 23 22.44 -7.00 -6.29
CA LEU A 23 21.94 -6.81 -7.64
C LEU A 23 21.10 -8.03 -8.05
N LEU A 24 19.91 -7.79 -8.55
CA LEU A 24 18.85 -8.78 -8.75
C LEU A 24 18.38 -8.77 -10.21
N SER A 25 18.18 -9.95 -10.81
CA SER A 25 17.59 -10.12 -12.16
C SER A 25 16.19 -10.70 -12.06
N THR A 26 15.31 -10.32 -12.97
CA THR A 26 14.20 -11.22 -13.35
C THR A 26 14.77 -12.43 -14.10
N ILE A 27 14.25 -13.64 -13.87
CA ILE A 27 14.58 -14.80 -14.70
C ILE A 27 14.18 -14.48 -16.14
N ASP A 28 15.17 -14.43 -17.03
CA ASP A 28 14.98 -14.27 -18.47
C ASP A 28 14.38 -15.58 -19.02
N ASN A 29 13.07 -15.73 -18.99
CA ASN A 29 12.37 -16.71 -19.83
C ASN A 29 11.91 -16.02 -21.11
N ASN A 30 12.85 -15.83 -22.04
CA ASN A 30 12.69 -15.37 -23.42
C ASN A 30 12.08 -13.95 -23.63
N ASP A 31 12.60 -13.26 -24.65
CA ASP A 31 12.20 -11.93 -25.15
C ASP A 31 10.76 -11.86 -25.74
N THR A 32 9.83 -12.64 -25.22
CA THR A 32 8.41 -12.54 -25.52
C THR A 32 7.64 -12.56 -24.20
N ILE A 33 7.20 -11.39 -23.76
CA ILE A 33 6.16 -11.28 -22.73
C ILE A 33 4.89 -11.88 -23.35
N ASP A 34 4.63 -13.15 -23.11
CA ASP A 34 3.33 -13.75 -23.41
C ASP A 34 2.32 -13.17 -22.42
N LEU A 35 1.44 -12.30 -22.95
CA LEU A 35 0.45 -11.49 -22.23
C LEU A 35 -0.70 -12.30 -21.62
N LYS A 36 -0.46 -13.56 -21.23
CA LYS A 36 -1.48 -14.48 -20.74
C LYS A 36 -1.04 -15.22 -19.47
N MET A 37 -0.65 -14.51 -18.41
CA MET A 37 -0.75 -15.07 -17.05
C MET A 37 -1.13 -14.01 -16.02
N ASN A 38 -2.33 -14.19 -15.46
CA ASN A 38 -3.02 -13.33 -14.51
C ASN A 38 -2.64 -13.63 -13.05
N THR A 39 -1.38 -13.93 -12.76
CA THR A 39 -0.94 -14.28 -11.40
C THR A 39 0.35 -13.56 -11.05
N TYR A 40 0.21 -12.55 -10.18
CA TYR A 40 1.29 -11.99 -9.37
C TYR A 40 1.85 -13.08 -8.45
N HIS A 41 2.70 -13.94 -8.97
CA HIS A 41 3.60 -14.73 -8.15
C HIS A 41 4.91 -14.89 -8.90
N GLU A 42 5.97 -14.40 -8.26
CA GLU A 42 7.36 -14.79 -8.53
C GLU A 42 7.87 -14.52 -9.96
N SER A 43 8.14 -13.27 -10.29
CA SER A 43 9.42 -13.06 -10.97
C SER A 43 10.50 -13.40 -9.93
N ILE A 44 10.96 -14.64 -9.90
CA ILE A 44 12.03 -15.08 -8.99
C ILE A 44 13.22 -14.14 -9.24
N GLU A 45 13.44 -13.19 -8.33
CA GLU A 45 14.54 -12.26 -8.43
C GLU A 45 15.81 -13.05 -8.07
N THR A 46 16.60 -13.40 -9.08
CA THR A 46 17.86 -14.10 -8.85
C THR A 46 18.92 -13.09 -8.47
N ILE A 47 19.56 -13.26 -7.31
CA ILE A 47 20.74 -12.48 -6.94
C ILE A 47 21.85 -12.79 -7.94
N ILE A 48 22.27 -11.77 -8.69
CA ILE A 48 23.31 -11.85 -9.70
C ILE A 48 24.67 -11.54 -9.09
N ASP A 49 24.67 -10.55 -8.19
CA ASP A 49 25.89 -10.07 -7.55
C ASP A 49 25.55 -9.42 -6.20
N SER A 50 26.52 -9.35 -5.30
CA SER A 50 26.39 -8.67 -4.01
C SER A 50 27.70 -7.99 -3.63
N THR A 51 27.58 -6.78 -3.08
CA THR A 51 28.72 -5.98 -2.63
C THR A 51 28.39 -5.30 -1.30
N GLU A 52 29.39 -4.73 -0.65
CA GLU A 52 29.22 -3.92 0.55
C GLU A 52 29.65 -2.48 0.29
N SER A 53 29.01 -1.52 0.95
CA SER A 53 29.41 -0.12 0.83
C SER A 53 30.70 0.18 1.60
N ASP A 54 31.56 0.97 0.96
CA ASP A 54 32.80 1.51 1.53
C ASP A 54 32.54 2.54 2.64
N LYS A 55 33.61 3.00 3.31
CA LYS A 55 33.52 3.97 4.42
C LYS A 55 32.86 5.29 4.03
N ASP A 56 32.97 5.69 2.77
CA ASP A 56 32.34 6.88 2.21
C ASP A 56 30.99 6.56 1.54
N GLY A 57 30.50 5.33 1.72
CA GLY A 57 29.21 4.84 1.29
C GLY A 57 29.21 4.35 -0.15
N SER A 58 30.33 4.46 -0.87
CA SER A 58 30.37 4.02 -2.27
C SER A 58 30.22 2.51 -2.40
N PHE A 59 29.63 2.07 -3.51
CA PHE A 59 29.63 0.68 -3.90
C PHE A 59 29.75 0.56 -5.41
N ASN A 60 30.26 -0.58 -5.88
CA ASN A 60 30.44 -0.86 -7.29
C ASN A 60 30.07 -2.31 -7.60
N PHE A 61 29.38 -2.51 -8.71
CA PHE A 61 29.21 -3.80 -9.40
C PHE A 61 29.96 -3.73 -10.72
N PHE A 62 30.84 -4.70 -10.95
CA PHE A 62 31.68 -4.77 -12.14
C PHE A 62 31.16 -5.82 -13.12
N ASN A 63 31.50 -5.67 -14.41
CA ASN A 63 31.15 -6.65 -15.45
C ASN A 63 29.63 -6.92 -15.60
N VAL A 64 28.79 -5.95 -15.28
CA VAL A 64 27.34 -6.07 -15.39
C VAL A 64 26.91 -6.01 -16.86
N ARG A 65 26.04 -6.92 -17.32
CA ARG A 65 25.53 -6.92 -18.71
C ARG A 65 24.53 -5.77 -18.91
N PRO A 66 24.36 -5.22 -20.12
CA PRO A 66 23.33 -4.20 -20.34
C PRO A 66 21.92 -4.82 -20.31
N LYS A 67 21.22 -4.76 -19.18
CA LYS A 67 19.79 -5.09 -19.04
C LYS A 67 19.17 -4.40 -17.83
N ARG A 68 17.89 -4.70 -17.54
CA ARG A 68 17.21 -4.21 -16.34
C ARG A 68 17.60 -5.06 -15.12
N TYR A 69 17.88 -4.36 -14.02
CA TYR A 69 18.23 -4.96 -12.74
C TYR A 69 17.44 -4.31 -11.62
N PHE A 70 17.22 -5.06 -10.55
CA PHE A 70 16.75 -4.57 -9.26
C PHE A 70 17.95 -4.48 -8.32
N MET A 71 17.86 -3.59 -7.32
CA MET A 71 18.91 -3.42 -6.34
C MET A 71 18.28 -3.28 -4.97
N SER A 72 18.63 -4.17 -4.04
CA SER A 72 18.25 -4.11 -2.63
C SER A 72 19.48 -3.72 -1.81
N CYS A 73 19.31 -2.85 -0.82
CA CYS A 73 20.37 -2.44 0.08
C CYS A 73 19.90 -2.62 1.52
N ASN A 74 20.62 -3.44 2.29
CA ASN A 74 20.32 -3.73 3.69
C ASN A 74 21.44 -3.18 4.59
N PHE A 75 21.09 -2.46 5.64
CA PHE A 75 22.08 -1.95 6.60
C PHE A 75 21.52 -1.89 8.02
N THR A 76 22.43 -1.96 8.99
CA THR A 76 22.08 -1.88 10.42
C THR A 76 22.33 -0.46 10.92
N MET A 77 21.30 0.20 11.46
CA MET A 77 21.45 1.52 12.08
C MET A 77 21.96 1.41 13.52
N SER A 78 23.03 2.13 13.86
CA SER A 78 23.44 2.30 15.26
C SER A 78 22.66 3.47 15.88
N VAL A 79 21.76 3.18 16.80
CA VAL A 79 21.04 4.20 17.58
C VAL A 79 21.98 4.68 18.69
N LYS A 80 22.55 5.89 18.56
CA LYS A 80 23.26 6.53 19.66
C LYS A 80 22.25 7.13 20.65
N GLY A 81 22.05 6.45 21.78
CA GLY A 81 21.38 7.00 22.95
C GLY A 81 20.46 5.99 23.63
N THR A 82 20.78 5.65 24.88
CA THR A 82 20.15 4.64 25.76
C THR A 82 20.30 3.18 25.31
N LYS A 83 21.09 2.42 26.07
CA LYS A 83 21.06 0.96 26.09
C LYS A 83 19.61 0.54 26.36
N ALA A 84 18.88 0.12 25.33
CA ALA A 84 17.83 -0.84 25.53
C ALA A 84 18.55 -2.15 25.87
N GLU A 85 18.42 -2.61 27.11
CA GLU A 85 18.91 -3.93 27.48
C GLU A 85 18.34 -4.94 26.49
N SER A 86 19.25 -5.62 25.81
CA SER A 86 18.97 -6.68 24.86
C SER A 86 18.31 -7.84 25.60
N PHE A 87 16.99 -7.87 25.59
CA PHE A 87 16.27 -9.12 25.66
C PHE A 87 15.76 -9.39 24.25
N LEU A 88 16.23 -10.50 23.68
CA LEU A 88 16.02 -11.00 22.31
C LEU A 88 17.13 -10.59 21.33
N GLU A 89 18.26 -11.28 21.45
CA GLU A 89 19.02 -11.70 20.27
C GLU A 89 18.01 -12.25 19.24
N ASP A 90 18.11 -11.79 17.98
CA ASP A 90 17.40 -12.26 16.78
C ASP A 90 16.02 -11.73 16.34
N VAL A 91 15.39 -10.70 16.94
CA VAL A 91 14.09 -10.20 16.40
C VAL A 91 13.99 -8.68 16.31
N GLY A 92 14.57 -8.11 15.26
CA GLY A 92 14.47 -6.67 14.99
C GLY A 92 15.20 -6.25 13.72
N ARG A 93 14.88 -6.87 12.58
CA ARG A 93 15.38 -6.40 11.28
C ARG A 93 14.77 -5.03 10.96
N PHE A 94 15.50 -3.96 11.29
CA PHE A 94 15.29 -2.64 10.68
C PHE A 94 15.86 -2.68 9.25
N GLU A 95 15.26 -3.49 8.38
CA GLU A 95 15.60 -3.51 6.95
C GLU A 95 14.91 -2.30 6.29
N ILE A 96 15.69 -1.26 5.98
CA ILE A 96 15.32 -0.32 4.92
C ILE A 96 15.57 -1.08 3.62
N ASP A 97 14.61 -1.89 3.21
CA ASP A 97 14.66 -2.60 1.93
C ASP A 97 14.41 -1.56 0.82
N SER A 98 15.46 -0.80 0.57
CA SER A 98 15.52 0.24 -0.44
C SER A 98 15.67 -0.44 -1.79
N ASN A 99 14.58 -1.01 -2.29
CA ASN A 99 14.43 -1.37 -3.70
C ASN A 99 14.41 -0.07 -4.53
N VAL A 100 15.50 0.68 -4.56
CA VAL A 100 15.61 1.96 -5.27
C VAL A 100 16.05 1.64 -6.69
N ILE A 101 15.08 1.59 -7.59
CA ILE A 101 15.32 1.43 -9.03
C ILE A 101 15.72 2.79 -9.60
N ILE A 102 16.97 2.94 -10.01
CA ILE A 102 17.47 4.10 -10.76
C ILE A 102 17.57 3.71 -12.24
N ARG A 103 16.89 4.46 -13.11
CA ARG A 103 16.85 4.35 -14.57
C ARG A 103 17.33 5.69 -15.15
N PRO A 104 18.13 5.68 -16.23
CA PRO A 104 18.51 6.90 -16.92
C PRO A 104 17.28 7.61 -17.51
N GLY A 105 17.13 8.91 -17.26
CA GLY A 105 16.12 9.76 -17.93
C GLY A 105 14.69 9.67 -17.38
N GLN A 106 14.44 9.01 -16.24
CA GLN A 106 13.10 8.96 -15.63
C GLN A 106 12.95 9.94 -14.45
N THR A 107 11.81 10.63 -14.40
CA THR A 107 11.35 11.39 -13.23
C THR A 107 10.63 10.43 -12.27
N TYR A 108 11.21 10.18 -11.10
CA TYR A 108 10.59 9.34 -10.07
C TYR A 108 9.48 10.12 -9.38
N LYS A 109 8.26 9.57 -9.32
CA LYS A 109 7.23 10.06 -8.39
C LYS A 109 7.60 9.52 -7.01
N HIS A 110 7.92 10.43 -6.08
CA HIS A 110 8.54 10.09 -4.79
C HIS A 110 7.47 9.64 -3.80
N THR A 111 6.92 8.46 -4.09
CA THR A 111 5.89 7.84 -3.27
C THR A 111 6.52 6.83 -2.33
N PHE A 112 6.37 7.09 -1.04
CA PHE A 112 6.97 6.31 0.05
C PHE A 112 5.99 5.24 0.53
N ASN A 113 6.34 3.95 0.43
CA ASN A 113 5.52 2.88 1.03
C ASN A 113 5.99 2.62 2.47
N LEU A 114 5.06 2.69 3.41
CA LEU A 114 5.23 2.12 4.75
C LEU A 114 4.55 0.79 4.81
N LEU A 115 5.31 -0.29 4.91
CA LEU A 115 4.76 -1.59 5.27
C LEU A 115 4.72 -1.69 6.78
N VAL A 116 3.52 -1.69 7.36
CA VAL A 116 3.35 -1.81 8.81
C VAL A 116 2.70 -3.14 9.11
N THR A 117 3.49 -4.08 9.61
CA THR A 117 2.99 -5.40 10.00
C THR A 117 2.38 -5.32 11.39
N CYS A 118 1.16 -5.82 11.51
CA CYS A 118 0.58 -6.11 12.82
C CYS A 118 1.25 -7.38 13.35
N PRO A 119 1.54 -7.52 14.66
CA PRO A 119 1.88 -8.81 15.23
C PRO A 119 0.65 -9.71 15.10
N TYR A 120 0.64 -10.44 14.00
CA TYR A 120 -0.23 -11.56 13.77
C TYR A 120 0.24 -12.65 14.73
N ASP A 121 -0.64 -13.05 15.63
CA ASP A 121 -0.40 -14.22 16.44
C ASP A 121 -0.55 -15.43 15.51
N LYS A 122 0.58 -15.95 15.02
CA LYS A 122 0.65 -17.11 14.13
C LYS A 122 0.04 -18.38 14.76
N THR A 123 -0.39 -18.34 16.03
CA THR A 123 -1.01 -19.47 16.75
C THR A 123 -2.44 -19.82 16.33
N LYS A 124 -3.06 -19.08 15.39
CA LYS A 124 -4.38 -19.44 14.86
C LYS A 124 -4.27 -19.64 13.35
N ASP A 125 -4.43 -20.89 12.91
CA ASP A 125 -4.46 -21.37 11.51
C ASP A 125 -5.60 -20.73 10.68
N GLN A 126 -5.61 -19.40 10.56
CA GLN A 126 -6.60 -18.65 9.80
C GLN A 126 -5.90 -17.92 8.66
N ALA A 127 -6.38 -18.15 7.43
CA ALA A 127 -5.92 -17.42 6.24
C ALA A 127 -6.31 -15.94 6.26
N TYR A 128 -7.21 -15.54 7.18
CA TYR A 128 -7.74 -14.19 7.35
C TYR A 128 -7.68 -13.74 8.81
N CYS A 129 -7.43 -12.44 9.06
CA CYS A 129 -7.54 -11.86 10.40
C CYS A 129 -8.84 -11.04 10.57
N PRO A 130 -10.04 -11.66 10.62
CA PRO A 130 -11.32 -10.96 10.66
C PRO A 130 -11.55 -10.16 11.96
N LYS A 131 -10.75 -10.43 13.01
CA LYS A 131 -10.96 -9.91 14.37
C LYS A 131 -9.92 -8.89 14.82
N CYS A 132 -8.79 -8.76 14.14
CA CYS A 132 -7.73 -7.88 14.59
C CYS A 132 -8.08 -6.41 14.30
N LYS A 133 -8.62 -5.73 15.30
CA LYS A 133 -8.83 -4.28 15.27
C LYS A 133 -7.51 -3.48 15.25
N LYS A 134 -6.33 -4.13 15.35
CA LYS A 134 -5.04 -3.42 15.40
C LYS A 134 -4.75 -2.64 14.11
N SER A 135 -5.13 -3.14 12.93
CA SER A 135 -5.01 -2.38 11.68
C SER A 135 -5.88 -1.12 11.69
N ASN A 136 -7.14 -1.21 12.16
CA ASN A 136 -8.00 -0.04 12.32
C ASN A 136 -7.40 0.94 13.35
N LYS A 137 -6.93 0.45 14.50
CA LYS A 137 -6.27 1.29 15.52
C LYS A 137 -5.04 2.00 14.96
N LEU A 138 -4.19 1.29 14.22
CA LEU A 138 -3.02 1.87 13.58
C LEU A 138 -3.42 2.98 12.60
N LEU A 139 -4.47 2.76 11.80
CA LEU A 139 -5.01 3.77 10.89
C LEU A 139 -5.54 5.00 11.63
N THR A 140 -6.31 4.83 12.71
CA THR A 140 -6.97 5.93 13.42
C THR A 140 -6.08 6.64 14.43
N GLU A 141 -5.22 5.91 15.15
CA GLU A 141 -4.39 6.43 16.25
C GLU A 141 -2.99 6.83 15.80
N VAL A 142 -2.51 6.34 14.65
CA VAL A 142 -1.14 6.60 14.17
C VAL A 142 -1.13 7.27 12.80
N ILE A 143 -1.70 6.62 11.78
CA ILE A 143 -1.64 7.12 10.40
C ILE A 143 -2.40 8.42 10.23
N LYS A 144 -3.64 8.51 10.73
CA LYS A 144 -4.45 9.73 10.61
C LYS A 144 -3.82 10.95 11.31
N PRO A 145 -3.41 10.89 12.59
CA PRO A 145 -2.71 12.01 13.23
C PRO A 145 -1.39 12.36 12.55
N PHE A 146 -0.64 11.36 12.08
CA PHE A 146 0.60 11.62 11.33
C PHE A 146 0.33 12.32 10.00
N TRP A 147 -0.71 11.92 9.27
CA TRP A 147 -1.12 12.58 8.04
C TRP A 147 -1.52 14.05 8.28
N GLN A 148 -2.26 14.34 9.34
CA GLN A 148 -2.59 15.72 9.73
C GLN A 148 -1.34 16.56 10.00
N LEU A 149 -0.32 15.99 10.65
CA LEU A 149 0.97 16.64 10.85
C LEU A 149 1.69 16.90 9.51
N VAL A 150 1.75 15.88 8.64
CA VAL A 150 2.36 15.95 7.30
C VAL A 150 1.70 17.05 6.47
N GLN A 151 0.37 17.15 6.49
CA GLN A 151 -0.40 18.20 5.82
C GLN A 151 -0.07 19.59 6.39
N LYS A 152 -0.10 19.75 7.72
CA LYS A 152 0.23 21.03 8.38
C LYS A 152 1.65 21.49 8.06
N ARG A 153 2.58 20.55 7.92
CA ARG A 153 3.99 20.82 7.58
C ARG A 153 4.26 20.89 6.08
N LYS A 154 3.26 20.60 5.24
CA LYS A 154 3.36 20.54 3.78
C LYS A 154 4.48 19.63 3.29
N TRP A 155 4.66 18.46 3.94
CA TRP A 155 5.69 17.49 3.52
C TRP A 155 5.23 16.60 2.35
N ALA A 156 3.93 16.38 2.23
CA ALA A 156 3.35 15.60 1.14
C ALA A 156 2.00 16.21 0.73
N THR A 157 1.65 16.02 -0.54
CA THR A 157 0.43 16.57 -1.15
C THR A 157 -0.72 15.57 -1.14
N THR A 158 -0.42 14.27 -1.08
CA THR A 158 -1.42 13.20 -1.17
C THR A 158 -0.98 12.02 -0.32
N MET A 159 -1.96 11.34 0.30
CA MET A 159 -1.72 10.08 1.00
C MET A 159 -2.86 9.12 0.73
N PHE A 160 -2.51 7.86 0.47
CA PHE A 160 -3.48 6.77 0.40
C PHE A 160 -2.90 5.51 1.02
N PHE A 161 -3.76 4.56 1.38
CA PHE A 161 -3.31 3.29 1.93
C PHE A 161 -4.06 2.11 1.32
N ILE A 162 -3.43 0.95 1.39
CA ILE A 162 -4.02 -0.33 1.01
C ILE A 162 -3.66 -1.38 2.07
N ARG A 163 -4.53 -2.36 2.27
CA ARG A 163 -4.31 -3.51 3.14
C ARG A 163 -3.82 -4.67 2.28
N TYR A 164 -2.69 -5.25 2.64
CA TYR A 164 -2.09 -6.38 1.93
C TYR A 164 -1.87 -7.56 2.88
N GLN A 165 -1.71 -8.72 2.27
CA GLN A 165 -1.27 -9.95 2.89
C GLN A 165 -0.17 -10.51 1.99
N ASP A 166 1.10 -10.24 2.31
CA ASP A 166 2.22 -11.02 1.74
C ASP A 166 3.58 -10.66 2.39
N PRO A 167 4.33 -11.61 2.98
CA PRO A 167 3.87 -12.92 3.47
C PRO A 167 2.92 -12.79 4.67
N ASP A 168 2.96 -11.64 5.36
CA ASP A 168 2.16 -11.33 6.55
C ASP A 168 1.22 -10.14 6.29
N TYR A 169 0.21 -9.96 7.16
CA TYR A 169 -0.71 -8.83 7.13
C TYR A 169 -0.01 -7.49 7.35
N HIS A 170 -0.12 -6.59 6.38
CA HIS A 170 0.47 -5.26 6.48
C HIS A 170 -0.39 -4.17 5.85
N LEU A 171 -0.24 -2.95 6.36
CA LEU A 171 -0.68 -1.75 5.67
C LEU A 171 0.44 -1.27 4.76
N ARG A 172 0.12 -0.86 3.53
CA ARG A 172 1.01 -0.04 2.68
C ARG A 172 0.46 1.38 2.68
N VAL A 173 1.14 2.31 3.34
CA VAL A 173 0.76 3.73 3.35
C VAL A 173 1.68 4.49 2.42
N ARG A 174 1.09 5.22 1.48
CA ARG A 174 1.76 5.89 0.37
C ARG A 174 1.61 7.39 0.50
N PHE A 175 2.73 8.14 0.52
CA PHE A 175 2.71 9.61 0.51
C PHE A 175 3.33 10.13 -0.77
N ARG A 176 2.68 11.09 -1.45
CA ARG A 176 3.26 11.85 -2.55
C ARG A 176 4.06 13.04 -1.99
N ILE A 177 5.37 12.87 -1.85
CA ILE A 177 6.24 13.74 -1.06
C ILE A 177 6.89 14.84 -1.90
N ASP A 178 7.08 16.02 -1.32
CA ASP A 178 8.06 17.00 -1.80
C ASP A 178 9.47 16.49 -1.48
N THR A 179 10.29 16.28 -2.50
CA THR A 179 11.64 15.69 -2.39
C THR A 179 12.55 16.44 -1.42
N THR A 180 12.34 17.76 -1.25
CA THR A 180 13.10 18.58 -0.30
C THR A 180 12.72 18.32 1.16
N LYS A 181 11.62 17.60 1.40
CA LYS A 181 11.01 17.35 2.71
C LYS A 181 11.05 15.89 3.16
N ILE A 182 11.61 15.00 2.33
CA ILE A 182 11.62 13.56 2.59
C ILE A 182 12.31 13.20 3.91
N ASP A 183 13.44 13.84 4.22
CA ASP A 183 14.21 13.56 5.43
C ASP A 183 13.43 13.95 6.69
N GLN A 184 12.67 15.05 6.63
CA GLN A 184 11.83 15.53 7.74
C GLN A 184 10.68 14.55 7.99
N LEU A 185 10.03 14.08 6.93
CA LEU A 185 8.94 13.10 7.03
C LEU A 185 9.44 11.78 7.61
N ILE A 186 10.54 11.23 7.09
CA ILE A 186 11.10 9.96 7.55
C ILE A 186 11.50 10.07 9.03
N ARG A 187 12.23 11.11 9.44
CA ARG A 187 12.61 11.29 10.85
C ARG A 187 11.40 11.38 11.77
N ALA A 188 10.37 12.14 11.37
CA ALA A 188 9.14 12.27 12.15
C ALA A 188 8.40 10.93 12.25
N TRP A 189 8.34 10.18 11.15
CA TRP A 189 7.72 8.86 11.11
C TRP A 189 8.47 7.85 12.00
N THR A 190 9.79 7.72 11.84
CA THR A 190 10.61 6.78 12.62
C THR A 190 10.49 7.05 14.11
N LYS A 191 10.54 8.32 14.53
CA LYS A 191 10.35 8.70 15.94
C LYS A 191 8.94 8.35 16.44
N LEU A 192 7.92 8.56 15.62
CA LEU A 192 6.53 8.27 15.99
C LEU A 192 6.30 6.77 16.12
N ILE A 193 6.81 5.96 15.18
CA ILE A 193 6.47 4.54 15.08
C ILE A 193 7.19 3.69 16.12
N GLN A 194 8.38 4.12 16.57
CA GLN A 194 9.19 3.42 17.56
C GLN A 194 8.39 3.07 18.82
N LYS A 195 7.66 4.01 19.41
CA LYS A 195 6.84 3.75 20.61
C LYS A 195 5.75 2.70 20.38
N TYR A 196 5.25 2.56 19.15
CA TYR A 196 4.25 1.55 18.78
C TYR A 196 4.87 0.19 18.48
N GLN A 197 6.15 0.16 18.09
CA GLN A 197 6.93 -1.07 18.01
C GLN A 197 7.25 -1.61 19.40
N GLU A 198 7.73 -0.74 20.31
CA GLU A 198 8.00 -1.06 21.71
C GLU A 198 6.74 -1.55 22.44
N ALA A 199 5.57 -0.98 22.12
CA ALA A 199 4.28 -1.42 22.65
C ALA A 199 3.71 -2.68 21.97
N GLY A 200 4.39 -3.27 20.98
CA GLY A 200 3.93 -4.45 20.25
C GLY A 200 2.65 -4.23 19.44
N LEU A 201 2.33 -3.00 19.04
CA LEU A 201 1.24 -2.72 18.09
C LEU A 201 1.73 -2.88 16.63
N VAL A 202 3.01 -2.57 16.41
CA VAL A 202 3.69 -2.69 15.12
C VAL A 202 4.83 -3.68 15.26
N HIS A 203 4.91 -4.66 14.38
CA HIS A 203 6.00 -5.63 14.39
C HIS A 203 7.21 -5.11 13.61
N SER A 204 7.01 -4.69 12.36
CA SER A 204 8.06 -4.13 11.51
C SER A 204 7.56 -2.96 10.68
N VAL A 205 8.52 -2.14 10.24
CA VAL A 205 8.32 -0.98 9.36
C VAL A 205 9.35 -1.07 8.25
N GLN A 206 8.90 -1.07 7.00
CA GLN A 206 9.76 -1.05 5.82
C GLN A 206 9.44 0.18 4.97
N ILE A 207 10.50 0.79 4.44
CA ILE A 207 10.45 1.89 3.48
C ILE A 207 10.77 1.33 2.11
N ALA A 208 9.81 1.36 1.19
CA ALA A 208 9.98 0.81 -0.15
C ALA A 208 9.59 1.79 -1.26
N THR A 209 10.25 1.65 -2.42
CA THR A 209 9.91 2.39 -3.64
C THR A 209 8.54 1.98 -4.16
N TYR A 210 7.76 2.96 -4.59
CA TYR A 210 6.46 2.72 -5.22
C TYR A 210 6.59 2.63 -6.74
N PHE A 211 6.10 1.53 -7.28
CA PHE A 211 5.88 1.35 -8.72
C PHE A 211 4.37 1.46 -8.96
N PRO A 212 3.90 2.51 -9.65
CA PRO A 212 2.51 2.60 -10.05
C PRO A 212 2.17 1.45 -11.01
N GLU A 213 0.97 0.87 -10.84
CA GLU A 213 0.43 -0.21 -11.70
C GLU A 213 -0.07 0.40 -13.03
N ILE A 214 0.86 0.95 -13.83
CA ILE A 214 0.54 1.66 -15.07
C ILE A 214 -0.14 0.77 -16.10
N GLU A 215 0.11 -0.55 -16.05
CA GLU A 215 -0.52 -1.56 -16.88
C GLU A 215 -2.01 -1.73 -16.55
N ARG A 216 -2.39 -1.46 -15.29
CA ARG A 216 -3.76 -1.61 -14.79
C ARG A 216 -4.55 -0.31 -14.88
N TYR A 217 -3.90 0.81 -14.58
CA TYR A 217 -4.56 2.11 -14.42
C TYR A 217 -4.29 3.08 -15.56
N THR A 218 -3.69 2.63 -16.67
CA THR A 218 -3.34 3.47 -17.83
C THR A 218 -2.33 4.57 -17.46
N PRO A 219 -1.14 4.64 -18.09
CA PRO A 219 -0.09 5.56 -17.68
C PRO A 219 -0.53 7.03 -17.58
N GLU A 220 -1.35 7.50 -18.51
CA GLU A 220 -1.83 8.88 -18.62
C GLU A 220 -2.83 9.26 -17.51
N LEU A 221 -3.53 8.26 -16.96
CA LEU A 221 -4.57 8.45 -15.96
C LEU A 221 -4.09 8.19 -14.52
N ILE A 222 -2.83 7.79 -14.34
CA ILE A 222 -2.33 7.34 -13.02
C ILE A 222 -2.51 8.40 -11.93
N GLU A 223 -2.36 9.68 -12.26
CA GLU A 223 -2.55 10.77 -11.30
C GLU A 223 -4.01 10.94 -10.88
N ALA A 224 -4.94 10.75 -11.81
CA ALA A 224 -6.37 10.78 -11.52
C ALA A 224 -6.74 9.61 -10.61
N TYR A 225 -6.24 8.40 -10.89
CA TYR A 225 -6.46 7.23 -10.04
C TYR A 225 -5.86 7.38 -8.64
N GLU A 226 -4.64 7.91 -8.51
CA GLU A 226 -4.03 8.17 -7.20
C GLU A 226 -4.83 9.17 -6.36
N GLN A 227 -5.45 10.17 -7.00
CA GLN A 227 -6.35 11.10 -6.33
C GLN A 227 -7.64 10.42 -5.86
N LEU A 228 -8.21 9.51 -6.66
CA LEU A 228 -9.33 8.67 -6.22
C LEU A 228 -8.95 7.81 -5.02
N PHE A 229 -7.78 7.16 -5.04
CA PHE A 229 -7.30 6.34 -3.92
C PHE A 229 -7.12 7.14 -2.64
N ALA A 230 -6.65 8.39 -2.77
CA ALA A 230 -6.47 9.29 -1.64
C ALA A 230 -7.80 9.74 -1.04
N ALA A 231 -8.77 10.09 -1.88
CA ALA A 231 -10.11 10.46 -1.43
C ALA A 231 -10.81 9.27 -0.73
N ASP A 232 -10.69 8.06 -1.27
CA ASP A 232 -11.21 6.85 -0.63
C ASP A 232 -10.52 6.54 0.69
N SER A 233 -9.20 6.68 0.74
CA SER A 233 -8.43 6.49 1.97
C SER A 233 -8.84 7.49 3.05
N ALA A 234 -9.07 8.75 2.68
CA ALA A 234 -9.54 9.79 3.59
C ALA A 234 -10.95 9.48 4.12
N LEU A 235 -11.89 9.10 3.23
CA LEU A 235 -13.25 8.69 3.60
C LEU A 235 -13.22 7.56 4.64
N VAL A 236 -12.42 6.52 4.40
CA VAL A 236 -12.29 5.39 5.32
C VAL A 236 -11.68 5.81 6.66
N LEU A 237 -10.65 6.67 6.66
CA LEU A 237 -10.04 7.18 7.88
C LEU A 237 -11.00 8.05 8.69
N ASP A 238 -11.81 8.88 8.04
CA ASP A 238 -12.82 9.69 8.71
C ASP A 238 -13.89 8.81 9.33
N TRP A 239 -14.47 7.91 8.55
CA TRP A 239 -15.49 6.99 9.02
C TRP A 239 -15.02 6.09 10.17
N LEU A 240 -13.81 5.50 10.07
CA LEU A 240 -13.23 4.69 11.15
C LEU A 240 -13.05 5.49 12.45
N THR A 241 -12.80 6.80 12.35
CA THR A 241 -12.57 7.67 13.50
C THR A 241 -13.89 8.11 14.15
N THR A 242 -14.90 8.45 13.34
CA THR A 242 -16.17 8.99 13.81
C THR A 242 -17.12 7.92 14.31
N GLU A 243 -17.27 6.82 13.56
CA GLU A 243 -18.28 5.79 13.82
C GLU A 243 -17.75 4.63 14.66
N GLN A 244 -16.42 4.48 14.77
CA GLN A 244 -15.75 3.36 15.46
C GLN A 244 -16.46 2.01 15.22
N PRO A 245 -16.58 1.57 13.96
CA PRO A 245 -17.54 0.55 13.55
C PRO A 245 -17.44 -0.71 14.39
N SER A 246 -18.40 -0.87 15.30
CA SER A 246 -18.41 -1.93 16.31
C SER A 246 -19.09 -3.20 15.81
N THR A 247 -19.97 -3.08 14.81
CA THR A 247 -20.80 -4.17 14.26
C THR A 247 -20.41 -4.53 12.83
N ALA A 248 -20.77 -5.73 12.37
CA ALA A 248 -20.61 -6.10 10.95
C ALA A 248 -21.52 -5.28 10.03
N ASP A 249 -22.76 -5.02 10.47
CA ASP A 249 -23.76 -4.30 9.68
C ASP A 249 -23.32 -2.88 9.33
N SER A 250 -22.74 -2.14 10.29
CA SER A 250 -22.20 -0.80 10.01
C SER A 250 -21.11 -0.84 8.94
N ARG A 251 -20.24 -1.86 8.96
CA ARG A 251 -19.20 -2.04 7.93
C ARG A 251 -19.79 -2.36 6.56
N TYR A 252 -20.78 -3.22 6.48
CA TYR A 252 -21.44 -3.55 5.22
C TYR A 252 -22.20 -2.36 4.64
N ARG A 253 -22.91 -1.60 5.47
CA ARG A 253 -23.61 -0.37 5.06
C ARG A 253 -22.64 0.65 4.49
N PHE A 254 -21.55 0.92 5.20
CA PHE A 254 -20.51 1.84 4.73
C PHE A 254 -19.87 1.36 3.42
N ALA A 255 -19.54 0.08 3.30
CA ALA A 255 -18.96 -0.48 2.08
C ALA A 255 -19.91 -0.36 0.87
N ILE A 256 -21.18 -0.69 1.06
CA ILE A 256 -22.20 -0.58 -0.01
C ILE A 256 -22.39 0.87 -0.43
N ALA A 257 -22.54 1.78 0.55
CA ALA A 257 -22.70 3.19 0.26
C ALA A 257 -21.47 3.79 -0.45
N SER A 258 -20.27 3.35 -0.08
CA SER A 258 -19.03 3.77 -0.76
C SER A 258 -18.97 3.28 -2.21
N VAL A 259 -19.39 2.03 -2.48
CA VAL A 259 -19.46 1.50 -3.86
C VAL A 259 -20.51 2.23 -4.68
N GLN A 260 -21.67 2.56 -4.10
CA GLN A 260 -22.70 3.35 -4.77
C GLN A 260 -22.17 4.74 -5.14
N ALA A 261 -21.50 5.42 -4.21
CA ALA A 261 -20.89 6.73 -4.45
C ALA A 261 -19.91 6.71 -5.62
N VAL A 262 -19.02 5.71 -5.70
CA VAL A 262 -18.10 5.57 -6.84
C VAL A 262 -18.87 5.47 -8.16
N LEU A 263 -19.92 4.64 -8.22
CA LEU A 263 -20.74 4.49 -9.44
C LEU A 263 -21.52 5.76 -9.79
N ASP A 264 -21.95 6.52 -8.78
CA ASP A 264 -22.60 7.83 -8.95
C ASP A 264 -21.61 8.87 -9.47
N ASP A 265 -20.37 8.88 -8.96
CA ASP A 265 -19.31 9.82 -9.38
C ASP A 265 -18.85 9.57 -10.82
N PHE A 266 -18.90 8.32 -11.29
CA PHE A 266 -18.72 7.98 -12.71
C PHE A 266 -19.99 8.22 -13.54
N ASN A 267 -21.11 8.65 -12.95
CA ASN A 267 -22.39 8.87 -13.64
C ASN A 267 -22.92 7.62 -14.39
N TRP A 268 -22.70 6.44 -13.80
CA TRP A 268 -23.14 5.20 -14.43
C TRP A 268 -24.66 5.03 -14.36
N SER A 269 -25.28 4.74 -15.50
CA SER A 269 -26.71 4.43 -15.56
C SER A 269 -27.06 3.16 -14.79
N LEU A 270 -28.31 3.05 -14.33
CA LEU A 270 -28.80 1.85 -13.65
C LEU A 270 -28.54 0.57 -14.47
N GLN A 271 -28.77 0.62 -15.78
CA GLN A 271 -28.53 -0.52 -16.66
C GLN A 271 -27.05 -0.90 -16.71
N ALA A 272 -26.14 0.07 -16.79
CA ALA A 272 -24.70 -0.17 -16.77
C ALA A 272 -24.26 -0.84 -15.46
N ARG A 273 -24.80 -0.38 -14.32
CA ARG A 273 -24.55 -0.97 -13.00
C ARG A 273 -25.02 -2.42 -12.92
N VAL A 274 -26.24 -2.71 -13.39
CA VAL A 274 -26.78 -4.08 -13.45
C VAL A 274 -25.85 -4.99 -14.26
N ASN A 275 -25.43 -4.54 -15.45
CA ASN A 275 -24.55 -5.32 -16.32
C ASN A 275 -23.19 -5.58 -15.66
N LEU A 276 -22.60 -4.58 -14.99
CA LEU A 276 -21.33 -4.75 -14.27
C LEU A 276 -21.44 -5.75 -13.13
N PHE A 277 -22.42 -5.57 -12.24
CA PHE A 277 -22.54 -6.44 -11.07
C PHE A 277 -22.91 -7.88 -11.44
N GLN A 278 -23.65 -8.08 -12.53
CA GLN A 278 -23.87 -9.42 -13.08
C GLN A 278 -22.56 -10.07 -13.53
N ARG A 279 -21.70 -9.35 -14.27
CA ARG A 279 -20.39 -9.85 -14.68
C ARG A 279 -19.48 -10.14 -13.49
N LEU A 280 -19.39 -9.23 -12.52
CA LEU A 280 -18.58 -9.39 -11.32
C LEU A 280 -19.05 -10.57 -10.47
N GLN A 281 -20.37 -10.70 -10.26
CA GLN A 281 -20.95 -11.85 -9.56
C GLN A 281 -20.62 -13.16 -10.29
N GLN A 282 -20.74 -13.18 -11.61
CA GLN A 282 -20.47 -14.38 -12.39
C GLN A 282 -18.99 -14.77 -12.35
N SER A 283 -18.07 -13.80 -12.42
CA SER A 283 -16.63 -14.03 -12.25
C SER A 283 -16.32 -14.63 -10.87
N PHE A 284 -16.83 -13.99 -9.81
CA PHE A 284 -16.65 -14.47 -8.43
C PHE A 284 -17.19 -15.90 -8.25
N LEU A 285 -18.38 -16.20 -8.77
CA LEU A 285 -18.97 -17.53 -8.67
C LEU A 285 -18.21 -18.59 -9.48
N ASN A 286 -17.52 -18.20 -10.56
CA ASN A 286 -16.68 -19.10 -11.36
C ASN A 286 -15.39 -19.47 -10.62
N GLU A 287 -14.82 -18.56 -9.84
CA GLU A 287 -13.66 -18.85 -8.98
C GLU A 287 -14.00 -19.82 -7.84
N GLN A 288 -15.27 -19.87 -7.42
CA GLN A 288 -15.76 -20.72 -6.32
C GLN A 288 -16.36 -22.06 -6.80
N THR A 289 -15.73 -22.72 -7.77
CA THR A 289 -16.25 -23.90 -8.50
C THR A 289 -16.95 -24.95 -7.62
N ALA A 290 -16.32 -25.40 -6.53
CA ALA A 290 -16.85 -26.44 -5.66
C ALA A 290 -18.08 -26.03 -4.81
N ASN A 291 -18.27 -24.73 -4.56
CA ASN A 291 -19.28 -24.22 -3.63
C ASN A 291 -20.28 -23.24 -4.26
N ARG A 292 -20.24 -23.08 -5.59
CA ARG A 292 -21.01 -22.07 -6.34
C ARG A 292 -22.50 -22.02 -5.97
N VAL A 293 -23.19 -23.15 -5.97
CA VAL A 293 -24.63 -23.23 -5.69
C VAL A 293 -24.93 -22.83 -4.24
N ARG A 294 -24.14 -23.34 -3.30
CA ARG A 294 -24.28 -23.05 -1.87
C ARG A 294 -24.03 -21.56 -1.57
N ILE A 295 -22.93 -21.00 -2.08
CA ILE A 295 -22.58 -19.58 -1.89
C ILE A 295 -23.67 -18.68 -2.48
N ARG A 296 -24.14 -18.98 -3.69
CA ARG A 296 -25.24 -18.21 -4.32
C ARG A 296 -26.50 -18.22 -3.47
N SER A 297 -26.88 -19.39 -2.93
CA SER A 297 -28.04 -19.52 -2.05
C SER A 297 -27.88 -18.70 -0.77
N GLN A 298 -26.70 -18.77 -0.12
CA GLN A 298 -26.39 -18.02 1.09
C GLN A 298 -26.42 -16.50 0.86
N LEU A 299 -25.84 -16.02 -0.24
CA LEU A 299 -25.87 -14.60 -0.59
C LEU A 299 -27.30 -14.11 -0.85
N ASN A 300 -28.13 -14.91 -1.54
CA ASN A 300 -29.54 -14.58 -1.76
C ASN A 300 -30.33 -14.52 -0.45
N ALA A 301 -30.06 -15.43 0.48
CA ALA A 301 -30.68 -15.40 1.81
C ALA A 301 -30.27 -14.15 2.60
N LEU A 302 -28.97 -13.84 2.65
CA LEU A 302 -28.44 -12.62 3.28
C LEU A 302 -29.07 -11.36 2.68
N TYR A 303 -29.19 -11.29 1.35
CA TYR A 303 -29.85 -10.17 0.70
C TYR A 303 -31.31 -10.04 1.14
N ARG A 304 -32.10 -11.12 1.10
CA ARG A 304 -33.52 -11.07 1.53
C ARG A 304 -33.65 -10.61 2.97
N THR A 305 -32.80 -11.09 3.87
CA THR A 305 -32.83 -10.73 5.30
C THR A 305 -32.41 -9.28 5.55
N HIS A 306 -31.40 -8.77 4.85
CA HIS A 306 -30.75 -7.50 5.19
C HIS A 306 -30.96 -6.37 4.17
N ASN A 307 -31.71 -6.58 3.09
CA ASN A 307 -31.85 -5.58 2.01
C ASN A 307 -32.27 -4.20 2.52
N THR A 308 -33.29 -4.11 3.37
CA THR A 308 -33.75 -2.81 3.88
C THR A 308 -32.66 -2.13 4.70
N LEU A 309 -31.98 -2.88 5.58
CA LEU A 309 -30.94 -2.34 6.45
C LEU A 309 -29.73 -1.84 5.65
N TYR A 310 -29.28 -2.63 4.67
CA TYR A 310 -28.03 -2.38 3.95
C TYR A 310 -28.14 -1.35 2.83
N PHE A 311 -29.33 -1.18 2.24
CA PHE A 311 -29.53 -0.27 1.11
C PHE A 311 -30.33 0.99 1.46
N THR A 312 -30.78 1.15 2.71
CA THR A 312 -31.35 2.42 3.17
C THR A 312 -30.23 3.43 3.46
N PRO A 313 -30.23 4.61 2.82
CA PRO A 313 -29.23 5.65 3.04
C PRO A 313 -29.08 6.02 4.52
N GLU A 314 -27.84 6.07 4.98
CA GLU A 314 -27.54 6.47 6.35
C GLU A 314 -27.24 7.97 6.42
N LYS A 315 -28.04 8.71 7.19
CA LYS A 315 -27.87 10.17 7.33
C LYS A 315 -26.49 10.54 7.88
N THR A 316 -25.87 9.72 8.72
CA THR A 316 -24.53 9.98 9.27
C THR A 316 -23.41 9.75 8.26
N LEU A 317 -23.61 8.85 7.28
CA LEU A 317 -22.63 8.59 6.22
C LEU A 317 -22.69 9.63 5.09
N THR A 318 -23.87 10.21 4.86
CA THR A 318 -24.11 11.12 3.72
C THR A 318 -23.09 12.26 3.64
N PRO A 319 -22.77 13.01 4.72
CA PRO A 319 -21.80 14.10 4.64
C PRO A 319 -20.37 13.63 4.28
N LEU A 320 -19.97 12.45 4.78
CA LEU A 320 -18.65 11.88 4.49
C LEU A 320 -18.55 11.46 3.02
N ILE A 321 -19.58 10.80 2.51
CA ILE A 321 -19.68 10.38 1.11
C ILE A 321 -19.71 11.60 0.19
N ASP A 322 -20.56 12.59 0.46
CA ASP A 322 -20.65 13.81 -0.34
C ASP A 322 -19.31 14.56 -0.38
N TYR A 323 -18.60 14.61 0.75
CA TYR A 323 -17.27 15.19 0.79
C TYR A 323 -16.28 14.45 -0.10
N ARG A 324 -16.27 13.11 -0.05
CA ARG A 324 -15.46 12.26 -0.95
C ARG A 324 -15.79 12.51 -2.41
N SER A 325 -17.08 12.46 -2.78
CA SER A 325 -17.54 12.68 -4.15
C SER A 325 -17.08 14.02 -4.71
N LYS A 326 -17.18 15.10 -3.92
CA LYS A 326 -16.65 16.42 -4.31
C LYS A 326 -15.16 16.43 -4.63
N GLN A 327 -14.36 15.56 -4.01
CA GLN A 327 -12.91 15.47 -4.28
C GLN A 327 -12.56 14.62 -5.51
N THR A 328 -13.54 13.96 -6.15
CA THR A 328 -13.28 12.90 -7.13
C THR A 328 -14.06 13.04 -8.44
N ILE A 329 -15.15 13.80 -8.47
CA ILE A 329 -16.01 13.97 -9.66
C ILE A 329 -15.21 14.42 -10.90
N GLU A 330 -14.26 15.35 -10.75
CA GLU A 330 -13.43 15.83 -11.87
C GLU A 330 -12.50 14.73 -12.42
N GLN A 331 -11.92 13.92 -11.53
CA GLN A 331 -11.04 12.80 -11.89
C GLN A 331 -11.85 11.70 -12.57
N CYS A 332 -13.02 11.34 -12.01
CA CYS A 332 -13.95 10.38 -12.62
C CYS A 332 -14.36 10.82 -14.02
N SER A 333 -14.72 12.10 -14.20
CA SER A 333 -15.08 12.66 -15.51
C SER A 333 -13.92 12.60 -16.50
N SER A 334 -12.71 12.93 -16.05
CA SER A 334 -11.51 12.88 -16.89
C SER A 334 -11.17 11.46 -17.33
N ILE A 335 -11.31 10.48 -16.43
CA ILE A 335 -11.12 9.05 -16.72
C ILE A 335 -12.19 8.58 -17.73
N GLU A 336 -13.46 8.94 -17.53
CA GLU A 336 -14.53 8.58 -18.47
C GLU A 336 -14.31 9.14 -19.87
N ILE A 337 -13.86 10.40 -19.97
CA ILE A 337 -13.59 11.05 -21.26
C ILE A 337 -12.42 10.37 -21.97
N TYR A 338 -11.38 9.98 -21.24
CA TYR A 338 -10.20 9.33 -21.83
C TYR A 338 -10.49 7.91 -22.32
N LEU A 339 -11.36 7.17 -21.63
CA LEU A 339 -11.68 5.77 -21.95
C LEU A 339 -12.77 5.61 -23.03
N LYS A 340 -13.48 6.68 -23.38
CA LYS A 340 -14.44 6.73 -24.51
C LYS A 340 -13.71 7.11 -25.79
#